data_AF-X0CZ26-F1
#
_entry.id   AF-X0CZ26-F1
#
_cell.length_a   1.000
_cell.length_b   1.000
_cell.length_c   1.000
_cell.angle_alpha   90.00
_cell.angle_beta   90.00
_cell.angle_gamma   90.00
#
_symmetry.space_group_name_H-M   'P 1'
#
loop_
_entity.id
_entity.type
_entity.pdbx_description
1 polymer ?
#
loop_
_entity_poly.entity_id
_entity_poly.type
_entity_poly.pdbx_seq_one_letter_code
_entity_poly.pdbx_strand_id
1 'polypeptide(L)'
;MAVKGIFSYWWFPVISGLVWLGMLLGLLLEWQVNQHGRRYPTQSIHSDIAYISNVGADRLQPLFIVGCVLTSIFLDAAFLSERWLRHRGRLVPNTTLMEKILSGLSIAFATVGTVGLICLSIFKTGKYSRLHNTFLALFIGGYLISAVFICWEYQRLGINYREHRILRMSFWVKLTFILVELFLIIAFGVCSRVKKRNAAAILEWVISFIFTFYAISFVIDLYPAVRTKSPDARYQKSYYMPSALSDSTSPSNGSRSNFDAAANGRTDVEMAQNGNRVPPRDF
;
A
#
# COMPACT_ATOMS: atom_id res chain seq x y z
N MET A 1 25.06 21.09 -9.30
CA MET A 1 23.73 21.47 -9.80
C MET A 1 22.73 20.38 -9.47
N ALA A 2 21.52 20.78 -9.07
CA ALA A 2 20.55 19.98 -8.35
C ALA A 2 19.92 18.83 -9.17
N VAL A 3 20.16 17.59 -8.73
CA VAL A 3 19.22 16.46 -8.94
C VAL A 3 18.72 15.98 -7.58
N LYS A 4 18.42 16.92 -6.67
CA LYS A 4 17.67 16.65 -5.43
C LYS A 4 16.25 17.13 -5.65
N GLY A 5 15.36 16.29 -6.19
CA GLY A 5 13.95 16.67 -6.23
C GLY A 5 12.99 15.87 -7.10
N ILE A 6 13.45 15.21 -8.16
CA ILE A 6 12.53 14.72 -9.21
C ILE A 6 11.85 13.41 -8.81
N PHE A 7 12.57 12.48 -8.18
CA PHE A 7 12.00 11.20 -7.77
C PHE A 7 11.45 11.24 -6.35
N SER A 8 10.15 11.05 -6.25
CA SER A 8 9.41 10.92 -4.99
C SER A 8 8.63 9.61 -4.99
N TYR A 9 8.45 9.04 -3.81
CA TYR A 9 7.89 7.70 -3.61
C TYR A 9 6.46 7.56 -4.14
N TRP A 10 5.71 8.66 -4.27
CA TRP A 10 4.36 8.65 -4.84
C TRP A 10 4.32 8.33 -6.35
N TRP A 11 5.46 8.35 -7.05
CA TRP A 11 5.52 7.93 -8.46
C TRP A 11 5.28 6.44 -8.64
N PHE A 12 5.67 5.59 -7.68
CA PHE A 12 5.52 4.14 -7.80
C PHE A 12 4.06 3.69 -8.07
N PRO A 13 3.06 4.09 -7.26
CA PRO A 13 1.67 3.72 -7.55
C PRO A 13 1.12 4.36 -8.82
N VAL A 14 1.59 5.56 -9.20
CA VAL A 14 1.19 6.20 -10.47
C VAL A 14 1.67 5.39 -11.67
N ILE A 15 2.96 5.03 -11.69
CA ILE A 15 3.52 4.25 -12.80
C ILE A 15 2.84 2.88 -12.86
N SER A 16 2.65 2.22 -11.71
CA SER A 16 1.94 0.94 -11.63
C SER A 16 0.55 1.00 -12.27
N GLY A 17 -0.26 1.98 -11.87
CA GLY A 17 -1.61 2.18 -12.39
C GLY A 17 -1.64 2.58 -13.87
N LEU A 18 -0.77 3.49 -14.31
CA LEU A 18 -0.73 3.91 -15.71
C LEU A 18 -0.28 2.78 -16.65
N VAL A 19 0.69 1.97 -16.25
CA VAL A 19 1.11 0.79 -17.02
C VAL A 19 -0.03 -0.23 -17.11
N TRP A 20 -0.72 -0.47 -16.00
CA TRP A 20 -1.86 -1.39 -15.97
C TRP A 20 -2.99 -0.89 -16.88
N LEU A 21 -3.38 0.37 -16.74
CA LEU A 21 -4.41 1.00 -17.55
C LEU A 21 -4.04 1.01 -19.03
N GLY A 22 -2.80 1.39 -19.36
CA GLY A 22 -2.31 1.42 -20.73
C GLY A 22 -2.33 0.04 -21.38
N MET A 23 -1.93 -0.99 -20.63
CA MET A 23 -2.06 -2.39 -21.08
C MET A 23 -3.53 -2.76 -21.32
N LEU A 24 -4.44 -2.49 -20.38
CA LEU A 24 -5.87 -2.82 -20.52
C LEU A 24 -6.50 -2.11 -21.73
N LEU A 25 -6.21 -0.82 -21.91
CA LEU A 25 -6.69 -0.06 -23.07
C LEU A 25 -6.08 -0.60 -24.36
N GLY A 26 -4.80 -0.96 -24.38
CA GLY A 26 -4.15 -1.59 -25.53
C GLY A 26 -4.81 -2.91 -25.93
N LEU A 27 -5.11 -3.78 -24.95
CA LEU A 27 -5.84 -5.02 -25.20
C LEU A 27 -7.26 -4.75 -25.70
N LEU A 28 -7.98 -3.81 -25.07
CA LEU A 28 -9.35 -3.48 -25.44
C LEU A 28 -9.42 -2.92 -26.87
N LEU A 29 -8.51 -2.01 -27.22
CA LEU A 29 -8.44 -1.41 -28.55
C LEU A 29 -8.03 -2.43 -29.61
N GLU A 30 -7.07 -3.32 -29.34
CA GLU A 30 -6.73 -4.40 -30.27
C GLU A 30 -7.97 -5.27 -30.56
N TRP A 31 -8.70 -5.67 -29.52
CA TRP A 31 -9.88 -6.51 -29.69
C TRP A 31 -11.01 -5.79 -30.44
N GLN A 32 -11.28 -4.53 -30.12
CA GLN A 32 -12.38 -3.77 -30.73
C GLN A 32 -12.05 -3.27 -32.14
N VAL A 33 -10.87 -2.67 -32.33
CA VAL A 33 -10.50 -1.98 -33.57
C VAL A 33 -9.92 -2.95 -34.59
N ASN A 34 -8.90 -3.71 -34.20
CA ASN A 34 -8.16 -4.55 -35.14
C ASN A 34 -8.81 -5.92 -35.34
N GLN A 35 -9.46 -6.45 -34.31
CA GLN A 35 -10.13 -7.73 -34.37
C GLN A 35 -11.66 -7.62 -34.55
N HIS A 36 -12.22 -6.41 -34.63
CA HIS A 36 -13.65 -6.16 -34.84
C HIS A 36 -14.57 -6.94 -33.87
N GLY A 37 -14.13 -7.14 -32.63
CA GLY A 37 -14.88 -7.93 -31.64
C GLY A 37 -14.89 -9.43 -31.93
N ARG A 38 -13.91 -9.95 -32.68
CA ARG A 38 -13.81 -11.37 -33.04
C ARG A 38 -13.84 -12.26 -31.79
N ARG A 39 -14.56 -13.38 -31.93
CA ARG A 39 -14.59 -14.47 -30.93
C ARG A 39 -13.33 -15.32 -31.03
N TYR A 40 -12.69 -15.59 -29.90
CA TYR A 40 -11.47 -16.41 -29.86
C TYR A 40 -11.79 -17.92 -29.87
N PRO A 41 -10.94 -18.79 -30.46
CA PRO A 41 -11.15 -20.25 -30.44
C PRO A 41 -11.15 -20.87 -29.04
N THR A 42 -10.45 -20.24 -28.09
CA THR A 42 -10.43 -20.62 -26.67
C THR A 42 -11.71 -20.21 -25.92
N GLN A 43 -12.58 -19.43 -26.56
CA GLN A 43 -13.84 -18.95 -26.03
C GLN A 43 -14.98 -19.89 -26.49
N SER A 44 -15.97 -20.10 -25.64
CA SER A 44 -17.09 -20.97 -26.00
C SER A 44 -17.99 -20.34 -27.06
N ILE A 45 -18.69 -21.18 -27.83
CA ILE A 45 -19.62 -20.80 -28.91
C ILE A 45 -20.69 -19.77 -28.47
N HIS A 46 -21.09 -19.75 -27.19
CA HIS A 46 -22.12 -18.86 -26.65
C HIS A 46 -21.54 -17.62 -25.93
N SER A 47 -20.44 -17.05 -26.42
CA SER A 47 -19.85 -15.86 -25.80
C SER A 47 -19.42 -14.84 -26.84
N ASP A 48 -19.90 -13.63 -26.65
CA ASP A 48 -19.71 -12.48 -27.54
C ASP A 48 -18.62 -11.55 -27.04
N ILE A 49 -18.39 -11.53 -25.72
CA ILE A 49 -17.43 -10.63 -25.07
C ILE A 49 -16.19 -11.42 -24.68
N ALA A 50 -15.03 -10.98 -25.19
CA ALA A 50 -13.76 -11.62 -24.88
C ALA A 50 -13.29 -11.28 -23.46
N TYR A 51 -12.81 -12.29 -22.75
CA TYR A 51 -12.09 -12.14 -21.49
C TYR A 51 -10.74 -11.44 -21.73
N ILE A 52 -10.27 -10.63 -20.78
CA ILE A 52 -8.96 -9.97 -20.85
C ILE A 52 -7.88 -11.02 -21.04
N SER A 53 -7.95 -12.10 -20.26
CA SER A 53 -7.05 -13.24 -20.34
C SER A 53 -7.00 -13.91 -21.72
N ASN A 54 -8.08 -13.87 -22.51
CA ASN A 54 -8.07 -14.41 -23.87
C ASN A 54 -7.37 -13.47 -24.85
N VAL A 55 -7.68 -12.17 -24.80
CA VAL A 55 -7.05 -11.14 -25.64
C VAL A 55 -5.55 -11.05 -25.34
N GLY A 56 -5.22 -11.02 -24.04
CA GLY A 56 -3.85 -10.97 -23.53
C GLY A 56 -3.04 -12.24 -23.76
N ALA A 57 -3.67 -13.38 -24.11
CA ALA A 57 -2.95 -14.60 -24.45
C ALA A 57 -2.78 -14.82 -25.95
N ASP A 58 -3.29 -13.92 -26.79
CA ASP A 58 -3.18 -13.98 -28.24
C ASP A 58 -1.94 -13.20 -28.74
N ARG A 59 -2.07 -12.41 -29.82
CA ARG A 59 -0.96 -11.65 -30.42
C ARG A 59 -0.27 -10.68 -29.44
N LEU A 60 -1.02 -10.13 -28.49
CA LEU A 60 -0.52 -9.15 -27.51
C LEU A 60 -0.01 -9.79 -26.21
N GLN A 61 0.34 -11.08 -26.22
CA GLN A 61 0.93 -11.73 -25.06
C GLN A 61 2.21 -11.04 -24.53
N PRO A 62 3.14 -10.56 -25.37
CA PRO A 62 4.30 -9.82 -24.86
C PRO A 62 3.91 -8.54 -24.12
N LEU A 63 2.90 -7.81 -24.61
CA LEU A 63 2.37 -6.62 -23.96
C LEU A 63 1.75 -6.96 -22.60
N PHE A 64 0.97 -8.05 -22.55
CA PHE A 64 0.33 -8.52 -21.32
C PHE A 64 1.36 -8.91 -20.26
N ILE A 65 2.40 -9.67 -20.63
CA ILE A 65 3.47 -10.08 -19.71
C ILE A 65 4.22 -8.85 -19.18
N VAL A 66 4.67 -7.96 -20.06
CA VAL A 66 5.42 -6.76 -19.66
C VAL A 66 4.58 -5.86 -18.76
N GLY A 67 3.31 -5.64 -19.10
CA GLY A 67 2.39 -4.85 -18.29
C GLY A 67 2.17 -5.46 -16.90
N CYS A 68 1.90 -6.77 -16.81
CA CYS A 68 1.75 -7.48 -15.54
C CYS A 68 3.00 -7.38 -14.65
N VAL A 69 4.19 -7.58 -15.23
CA VAL A 69 5.47 -7.49 -14.50
C VAL A 69 5.73 -6.07 -13.99
N LEU A 70 5.61 -5.07 -14.86
CA LEU A 70 5.87 -3.69 -14.48
C LEU A 70 4.86 -3.19 -13.44
N THR A 71 3.56 -3.42 -13.64
CA THR A 71 2.52 -3.02 -12.69
C THR A 71 2.77 -3.62 -11.30
N SER A 72 3.02 -4.94 -11.23
CA SER A 72 3.20 -5.62 -9.94
C SER A 72 4.48 -5.19 -9.21
N ILE A 73 5.61 -5.05 -9.92
CA ILE A 73 6.86 -4.56 -9.31
C ILE A 73 6.69 -3.14 -8.75
N PHE A 74 6.06 -2.24 -9.51
CA PHE A 74 5.84 -0.87 -9.05
C PHE A 74 4.81 -0.79 -7.92
N LEU A 75 3.82 -1.68 -7.89
CA LEU A 75 2.85 -1.76 -6.79
C LEU A 75 3.52 -2.27 -5.51
N ASP A 76 4.32 -3.33 -5.59
CA ASP A 76 5.07 -3.86 -4.45
C ASP A 76 6.10 -2.85 -3.94
N ALA A 77 6.74 -2.10 -4.85
CA ALA A 77 7.62 -1.00 -4.49
C ALA A 77 6.86 0.12 -3.73
N ALA A 78 5.59 0.37 -4.04
CA ALA A 78 4.76 1.31 -3.29
C ALA A 78 4.54 0.82 -1.84
N PHE A 79 4.26 -0.48 -1.65
CA PHE A 79 4.06 -1.07 -0.31
C PHE A 79 5.35 -1.07 0.51
N LEU A 80 6.47 -1.46 -0.11
CA LEU A 80 7.79 -1.40 0.51
C LEU A 80 8.19 0.03 0.88
N SER A 81 7.87 0.99 0.02
CA SER A 81 8.12 2.41 0.26
C SER A 81 7.33 2.92 1.45
N GLU A 82 6.05 2.56 1.55
CA GLU A 82 5.21 2.94 2.69
C GLU A 82 5.82 2.41 4.00
N ARG A 83 6.14 1.12 4.04
CA ARG A 83 6.79 0.47 5.20
C ARG A 83 8.10 1.15 5.57
N TRP A 84 8.96 1.43 4.59
CA TRP A 84 10.26 2.04 4.81
C TRP A 84 10.13 3.49 5.30
N LEU A 85 9.20 4.27 4.73
CA LEU A 85 8.93 5.64 5.14
C LEU A 85 8.37 5.73 6.56
N ARG A 86 7.49 4.80 6.95
CA ARG A 86 7.01 4.65 8.35
C ARG A 86 8.15 4.28 9.30
N HIS A 87 9.06 3.39 8.88
CA HIS A 87 10.21 3.02 9.71
C HIS A 87 11.22 4.17 9.90
N ARG A 88 11.41 5.02 8.88
CA ARG A 88 12.28 6.21 8.91
C ARG A 88 11.64 7.44 9.57
N GLY A 89 10.43 7.34 10.10
CA GLY A 89 9.69 8.46 10.72
C GLY A 89 9.25 9.53 9.72
N ARG A 90 9.24 9.23 8.41
CA ARG A 90 8.74 10.15 7.37
C ARG A 90 7.23 10.07 7.19
N LEU A 91 6.64 8.96 7.60
CA LEU A 91 5.21 8.77 7.80
C LEU A 91 4.96 8.43 9.27
N VAL A 92 3.69 8.49 9.69
CA VAL A 92 3.28 8.16 11.06
C VAL A 92 3.81 6.76 11.43
N PRO A 93 4.69 6.67 12.45
CA PRO A 93 5.39 5.42 12.75
C PRO A 93 4.45 4.40 13.38
N ASN A 94 4.66 3.12 13.06
CA ASN A 94 3.96 2.02 13.69
C ASN A 94 4.44 1.90 15.15
N THR A 95 3.56 2.19 16.09
CA THR A 95 3.87 2.17 17.53
C THR A 95 3.70 0.77 18.11
N THR A 96 2.76 -0.01 17.58
CA THR A 96 2.40 -1.31 18.15
C THR A 96 3.02 -2.49 17.39
N LEU A 97 3.20 -3.63 18.08
CA LEU A 97 3.73 -4.86 17.47
C LEU A 97 2.81 -5.38 16.36
N MET A 98 1.48 -5.36 16.55
CA MET A 98 0.58 -5.88 15.51
C MET A 98 0.57 -5.01 14.25
N GLU A 99 0.77 -3.69 14.34
CA GLU A 99 0.91 -2.86 13.13
C GLU A 99 2.14 -3.30 12.32
N LYS A 100 3.23 -3.69 12.97
CA LYS A 100 4.42 -4.21 12.27
C LYS A 100 4.15 -5.58 11.64
N ILE A 101 3.40 -6.44 12.32
CA ILE A 101 3.02 -7.77 11.80
C ILE A 101 2.08 -7.61 10.60
N LEU A 102 1.02 -6.80 10.72
CA LEU A 102 0.07 -6.51 9.64
C LEU A 102 0.77 -5.95 8.40
N SER A 103 1.70 -5.01 8.60
CA SER A 103 2.50 -4.45 7.51
C SER A 103 3.45 -5.47 6.87
N GLY A 104 4.01 -6.40 7.65
CA GLY A 104 4.80 -7.50 7.11
C GLY A 104 3.95 -8.51 6.31
N LEU A 105 2.75 -8.81 6.82
CA LEU A 105 1.83 -9.76 6.23
C LEU A 105 1.21 -9.20 4.94
N SER A 106 0.91 -7.90 4.88
CA SER A 106 0.43 -7.26 3.65
C SER A 106 1.46 -7.36 2.53
N ILE A 107 2.74 -7.12 2.81
CA ILE A 107 3.82 -7.27 1.83
C ILE A 107 3.95 -8.73 1.40
N ALA A 108 3.89 -9.69 2.33
CA ALA A 108 3.98 -11.11 2.00
C ALA A 108 2.83 -11.59 1.10
N PHE A 109 1.60 -11.13 1.34
CA PHE A 109 0.47 -11.48 0.47
C PHE A 109 0.50 -10.72 -0.87
N ALA A 110 1.04 -9.50 -0.90
CA ALA A 110 1.26 -8.76 -2.13
C ALA A 110 2.24 -9.49 -3.05
N THR A 111 3.36 -10.02 -2.51
CA THR A 111 4.31 -10.79 -3.31
C THR A 111 3.71 -12.09 -3.84
N VAL A 112 2.84 -12.76 -3.08
CA VAL A 112 2.04 -13.90 -3.58
C VAL A 112 1.14 -13.46 -4.74
N GLY A 113 0.49 -12.29 -4.62
CA GLY A 113 -0.31 -11.68 -5.68
C GLY A 113 0.51 -11.39 -6.95
N THR A 114 1.72 -10.82 -6.79
CA THR A 114 2.70 -10.56 -7.86
C THR A 114 3.09 -11.84 -8.59
N VAL A 115 3.48 -12.89 -7.85
CA VAL A 115 3.81 -14.20 -8.44
C VAL A 115 2.61 -14.76 -9.19
N GLY A 116 1.41 -14.69 -8.60
CA GLY A 116 0.17 -15.07 -9.26
C GLY A 116 -0.04 -14.35 -10.58
N LEU A 117 0.11 -13.03 -10.61
CA LEU A 117 -0.11 -12.20 -11.80
C LEU A 117 0.92 -12.47 -12.90
N ILE A 118 2.20 -12.62 -12.56
CA ILE A 118 3.26 -12.91 -13.53
C ILE A 118 3.04 -14.30 -14.13
N CYS A 119 2.80 -15.32 -13.29
CA CYS A 119 2.51 -16.66 -13.79
C CYS A 119 1.24 -16.68 -14.66
N LEU A 120 0.18 -15.96 -14.26
CA LEU A 120 -1.06 -15.82 -15.04
C LEU A 120 -0.79 -15.29 -16.46
N SER A 121 0.12 -14.32 -16.59
CA SER A 121 0.48 -13.74 -17.90
C SER A 121 1.25 -14.68 -18.83
N ILE A 122 1.98 -15.65 -18.26
CA ILE A 122 2.78 -16.63 -19.02
C ILE A 122 1.92 -17.85 -19.40
N PHE A 123 1.12 -18.37 -18.47
CA PHE A 123 0.33 -19.59 -18.67
C PHE A 123 -1.00 -19.30 -19.40
N LYS A 124 -0.96 -19.45 -20.73
CA LYS A 124 -2.08 -19.24 -21.66
C LYS A 124 -3.31 -20.12 -21.39
N THR A 125 -4.48 -19.50 -21.49
CA THR A 125 -5.81 -20.13 -21.53
C THR A 125 -5.91 -21.07 -22.72
N GLY A 126 -6.23 -22.35 -22.50
CA GLY A 126 -6.33 -23.38 -23.55
C GLY A 126 -5.58 -24.67 -23.20
N LYS A 127 -4.24 -24.60 -23.11
CA LYS A 127 -3.40 -25.78 -22.75
C LYS A 127 -3.36 -26.03 -21.23
N TYR A 128 -3.45 -24.97 -20.42
CA TYR A 128 -3.30 -25.03 -18.96
C TYR A 128 -4.41 -24.29 -18.20
N SER A 129 -5.67 -24.44 -18.61
CA SER A 129 -6.80 -23.68 -18.03
C SER A 129 -6.97 -23.85 -16.50
N ARG A 130 -6.59 -25.02 -15.95
CA ARG A 130 -6.58 -25.22 -14.49
C ARG A 130 -5.53 -24.35 -13.79
N LEU A 131 -4.29 -24.33 -14.31
CA LEU A 131 -3.21 -23.50 -13.77
C LEU A 131 -3.55 -22.02 -13.90
N HIS A 132 -4.06 -21.59 -15.06
CA HIS A 132 -4.49 -20.21 -15.28
C HIS A 132 -5.50 -19.74 -14.21
N ASN A 133 -6.56 -20.54 -13.97
CA ASN A 133 -7.55 -20.21 -12.96
C ASN A 133 -6.98 -20.22 -11.52
N THR A 134 -6.02 -21.11 -11.23
CA THR A 134 -5.32 -21.12 -9.94
C THR A 134 -4.48 -19.85 -9.76
N PHE A 135 -3.73 -19.43 -10.78
CA PHE A 135 -2.94 -18.19 -10.72
C PHE A 135 -3.81 -16.94 -10.68
N LEU A 136 -4.98 -16.95 -11.34
CA LEU A 136 -5.98 -15.90 -11.22
C LEU A 136 -6.48 -15.79 -9.77
N ALA A 137 -6.78 -16.92 -9.13
CA ALA A 137 -7.18 -16.95 -7.73
C ALA A 137 -6.06 -16.50 -6.79
N LEU A 138 -4.80 -16.87 -7.05
CA LEU A 138 -3.64 -16.43 -6.28
C LEU A 138 -3.40 -14.92 -6.42
N PHE A 139 -3.52 -14.39 -7.64
CA PHE A 139 -3.43 -12.95 -7.92
C PHE A 139 -4.48 -12.16 -7.14
N ILE A 140 -5.76 -12.51 -7.35
CA ILE A 140 -6.88 -11.80 -6.73
C ILE A 140 -6.84 -11.96 -5.21
N GLY A 141 -6.69 -13.19 -4.72
CA GLY A 141 -6.64 -13.48 -3.29
C GLY A 141 -5.44 -12.84 -2.59
N GLY A 142 -4.27 -12.87 -3.21
CA GLY A 142 -3.05 -12.26 -2.69
C GLY A 142 -3.19 -10.76 -2.47
N TYR A 143 -3.58 -10.01 -3.51
CA TYR A 143 -3.76 -8.56 -3.38
C TYR A 143 -4.95 -8.17 -2.50
N LEU A 144 -6.06 -8.93 -2.53
CA LEU A 144 -7.22 -8.62 -1.70
C LEU A 144 -6.94 -8.84 -0.21
N ILE A 145 -6.29 -9.95 0.16
CA ILE A 145 -5.88 -10.21 1.54
C ILE A 145 -4.84 -9.19 2.00
N SER A 146 -3.89 -8.85 1.13
CA SER A 146 -2.93 -7.76 1.38
C SER A 146 -3.63 -6.44 1.68
N ALA A 147 -4.62 -6.06 0.87
CA ALA A 147 -5.42 -4.86 1.05
C ALA A 147 -6.17 -4.85 2.39
N VAL A 148 -6.73 -5.99 2.81
CA VAL A 148 -7.38 -6.12 4.12
C VAL A 148 -6.40 -5.86 5.26
N PHE A 149 -5.18 -6.41 5.21
CA PHE A 149 -4.17 -6.15 6.24
C PHE A 149 -3.71 -4.70 6.26
N ILE A 150 -3.56 -4.07 5.09
CA ILE A 150 -3.30 -2.62 4.98
C ILE A 150 -4.46 -1.86 5.63
N CYS A 151 -5.70 -2.12 5.25
CA CYS A 151 -6.87 -1.43 5.79
C CYS A 151 -6.96 -1.56 7.32
N TRP A 152 -6.65 -2.74 7.86
CA TRP A 152 -6.59 -2.97 9.30
C TRP A 152 -5.45 -2.18 9.97
N GLU A 153 -4.25 -2.15 9.38
CA GLU A 153 -3.15 -1.31 9.85
C GLU A 153 -3.59 0.17 9.93
N TYR A 154 -4.22 0.68 8.88
CA TYR A 154 -4.73 2.06 8.81
C TYR A 154 -5.83 2.35 9.83
N GLN A 155 -6.76 1.41 10.06
CA GLN A 155 -7.80 1.57 11.08
C GLN A 155 -7.16 1.75 12.45
N ARG A 156 -6.20 0.90 12.80
CA ARG A 156 -5.55 0.94 14.11
C ARG A 156 -4.72 2.20 14.29
N LEU A 157 -4.01 2.61 13.25
CA LEU A 157 -3.24 3.85 13.28
C LEU A 157 -4.15 5.09 13.35
N GLY A 158 -5.31 5.05 12.69
CA GLY A 158 -6.31 6.12 12.74
C GLY A 158 -6.95 6.31 14.13
N ILE A 159 -7.05 5.25 14.94
CA ILE A 159 -7.49 5.34 16.35
C ILE A 159 -6.45 6.09 17.19
N ASN A 160 -5.16 5.78 16.99
CA ASN A 160 -4.06 6.39 17.76
C ASN A 160 -3.74 7.83 17.33
N TYR A 161 -3.99 8.18 16.06
CA TYR A 161 -3.66 9.49 15.49
C TYR A 161 -4.90 10.19 14.92
N ARG A 162 -5.90 10.38 15.79
CA ARG A 162 -7.23 10.91 15.46
C ARG A 162 -7.24 12.34 14.89
N GLU A 163 -6.13 13.06 14.98
CA GLU A 163 -6.01 14.43 14.46
C GLU A 163 -5.69 14.49 12.96
N HIS A 164 -5.16 13.43 12.34
CA HIS A 164 -4.73 13.48 10.95
C HIS A 164 -5.83 13.05 9.96
N ARG A 165 -6.44 14.04 9.28
CA ARG A 165 -7.52 13.86 8.29
C ARG A 165 -7.09 13.02 7.08
N ILE A 166 -5.83 13.13 6.65
CA ILE A 166 -5.29 12.41 5.49
C ILE A 166 -5.29 10.89 5.72
N LEU A 167 -4.98 10.44 6.95
CA LEU A 167 -5.02 8.99 7.27
C LEU A 167 -6.45 8.43 7.21
N ARG A 168 -7.45 9.20 7.65
CA ARG A 168 -8.85 8.79 7.56
C ARG A 168 -9.34 8.73 6.12
N MET A 169 -8.98 9.71 5.30
CA MET A 169 -9.33 9.72 3.88
C MET A 169 -8.77 8.48 3.19
N SER A 170 -7.49 8.18 3.41
CA SER A 170 -6.85 6.99 2.84
C SER A 170 -7.52 5.69 3.29
N PHE A 171 -7.85 5.56 4.59
CA PHE A 171 -8.59 4.41 5.12
C PHE A 171 -9.92 4.20 4.39
N TRP A 172 -10.75 5.24 4.29
CA TRP A 172 -12.07 5.13 3.66
C TRP A 172 -11.98 4.82 2.17
N VAL A 173 -11.05 5.46 1.46
CA VAL A 173 -10.83 5.18 0.03
C VAL A 173 -10.47 3.71 -0.18
N LYS A 174 -9.51 3.17 0.59
CA LYS A 174 -9.11 1.76 0.48
C LYS A 174 -10.23 0.80 0.88
N LEU A 175 -10.95 1.11 1.96
CA LEU A 175 -12.08 0.29 2.41
C LEU A 175 -13.15 0.22 1.31
N THR A 176 -13.46 1.34 0.65
CA THR A 176 -14.38 1.36 -0.49
C THR A 176 -13.91 0.45 -1.61
N PHE A 177 -12.62 0.53 -2.01
CA PHE A 177 -12.09 -0.37 -3.03
C PHE A 177 -12.20 -1.83 -2.64
N ILE A 178 -11.78 -2.21 -1.43
CA ILE A 178 -11.84 -3.59 -0.94
C ILE A 178 -13.27 -4.13 -0.96
N LEU A 179 -14.24 -3.35 -0.50
CA LEU A 179 -15.65 -3.78 -0.49
C LEU A 179 -16.18 -3.92 -1.92
N VAL A 180 -15.97 -2.93 -2.78
CA VAL A 180 -16.42 -2.95 -4.18
C VAL A 180 -15.80 -4.12 -4.93
N GLU A 181 -14.48 -4.31 -4.83
CA GLU A 181 -13.77 -5.42 -5.46
C GLU A 181 -14.25 -6.77 -4.93
N LEU A 182 -14.44 -6.92 -3.61
CA LEU A 182 -14.95 -8.16 -3.04
C LEU A 182 -16.33 -8.53 -3.62
N PHE A 183 -17.26 -7.57 -3.70
CA PHE A 183 -18.58 -7.81 -4.30
C PHE A 183 -18.48 -8.21 -5.77
N LEU A 184 -17.63 -7.52 -6.55
CA LEU A 184 -17.43 -7.80 -7.96
C LEU A 184 -16.76 -9.15 -8.20
N ILE A 185 -15.77 -9.52 -7.38
CA ILE A 185 -15.08 -10.82 -7.44
C ILE A 185 -16.04 -11.96 -7.12
N ILE A 186 -16.91 -11.79 -6.12
CA ILE A 186 -17.97 -12.77 -5.81
C ILE A 186 -18.91 -12.90 -7.02
N ALA A 187 -19.38 -11.78 -7.58
CA ALA A 187 -20.24 -11.79 -8.76
C ALA A 187 -19.56 -12.47 -9.96
N PHE A 188 -18.27 -12.20 -10.18
CA PHE A 188 -17.45 -12.81 -11.23
C PHE A 188 -17.33 -14.33 -11.02
N GLY A 189 -17.03 -14.75 -9.79
CA GLY A 189 -16.94 -16.15 -9.42
C GLY A 189 -18.26 -16.89 -9.63
N VAL A 190 -19.39 -16.31 -9.18
CA VAL A 190 -20.72 -16.88 -9.39
C VAL A 190 -21.06 -16.98 -10.88
N CYS A 191 -20.90 -15.89 -11.65
CA CYS A 191 -21.17 -15.88 -13.09
C CYS A 191 -20.32 -16.92 -13.84
N SER A 192 -19.06 -17.07 -13.44
CA SER A 192 -18.14 -18.07 -13.99
C SER A 192 -18.60 -19.50 -13.68
N ARG A 193 -19.09 -19.77 -12.47
CA ARG A 193 -19.64 -21.08 -12.06
C ARG A 193 -20.92 -21.44 -12.80
N VAL A 194 -21.84 -20.48 -12.96
CA VAL A 194 -23.10 -20.70 -13.70
C VAL A 194 -22.96 -20.59 -15.22
N LYS A 195 -21.72 -20.49 -15.72
CA LYS A 195 -21.38 -20.41 -17.15
C LYS A 195 -22.01 -19.21 -17.88
N LYS A 196 -22.36 -18.14 -17.16
CA LYS A 196 -22.77 -16.84 -17.73
C LYS A 196 -21.53 -16.08 -18.21
N ARG A 197 -20.95 -16.54 -19.30
CA ARG A 197 -19.62 -16.12 -19.76
C ARG A 197 -19.52 -14.66 -20.20
N ASN A 198 -20.53 -14.12 -20.88
CA ASN A 198 -20.55 -12.69 -21.26
C ASN A 198 -20.53 -11.79 -20.01
N ALA A 199 -21.37 -12.09 -19.01
CA ALA A 199 -21.40 -11.35 -17.76
C ALA A 199 -20.08 -11.48 -16.99
N ALA A 200 -19.51 -12.68 -16.92
CA ALA A 200 -18.21 -12.89 -16.29
C ALA A 200 -17.06 -12.15 -17.01
N ALA A 201 -17.06 -12.10 -18.35
CA ALA A 201 -16.08 -11.32 -19.11
C ALA A 201 -16.21 -9.82 -18.81
N ILE A 202 -17.43 -9.27 -18.80
CA ILE A 202 -17.67 -7.87 -18.42
C ILE A 202 -17.13 -7.59 -17.01
N LEU A 203 -17.43 -8.47 -16.05
CA LEU A 203 -16.97 -8.33 -14.68
C LEU A 203 -15.44 -8.37 -14.57
N GLU A 204 -14.75 -9.24 -15.32
CA GLU A 204 -13.28 -9.27 -15.37
C GLU A 204 -12.71 -7.91 -15.83
N TRP A 205 -13.27 -7.32 -16.88
CA TRP A 205 -12.90 -5.99 -17.36
C TRP A 205 -13.13 -4.91 -16.29
N VAL A 206 -14.33 -4.90 -15.69
CA VAL A 206 -14.69 -3.91 -14.67
C VAL A 206 -13.78 -4.01 -13.45
N ILE A 207 -13.53 -5.23 -12.93
CA ILE A 207 -12.60 -5.48 -11.82
C ILE A 207 -11.21 -4.95 -12.17
N SER A 208 -10.72 -5.26 -13.37
CA SER A 208 -9.38 -4.86 -13.80
C SER A 208 -9.25 -3.34 -13.95
N PHE A 209 -10.28 -2.64 -14.43
CA PHE A 209 -10.27 -1.17 -14.46
C PHE A 209 -10.32 -0.57 -13.06
N ILE A 210 -11.13 -1.12 -12.15
CA ILE A 210 -11.21 -0.67 -10.75
C ILE A 210 -9.86 -0.85 -10.04
N PHE A 211 -9.18 -1.97 -10.29
CA PHE A 211 -7.85 -2.24 -9.76
C PHE A 211 -6.82 -1.14 -10.13
N THR A 212 -6.98 -0.49 -11.29
CA THR A 212 -6.18 0.70 -11.67
C THR A 212 -6.30 1.81 -10.60
N PHE A 213 -7.54 2.16 -10.26
CA PHE A 213 -7.81 3.25 -9.32
C PHE A 213 -7.40 2.86 -7.90
N TYR A 214 -7.54 1.59 -7.54
CA TYR A 214 -6.99 1.05 -6.29
C TYR A 214 -5.46 1.24 -6.24
N ALA A 215 -4.72 0.83 -7.27
CA ALA A 215 -3.26 1.01 -7.32
C ALA A 215 -2.85 2.49 -7.21
N ILE A 216 -3.53 3.39 -7.93
CA ILE A 216 -3.27 4.83 -7.87
C ILE A 216 -3.63 5.43 -6.51
N SER A 217 -4.59 4.86 -5.78
CA SER A 217 -5.01 5.38 -4.47
C SER A 217 -3.87 5.45 -3.44
N PHE A 218 -2.83 4.61 -3.58
CA PHE A 218 -1.62 4.64 -2.75
C PHE A 218 -0.80 5.93 -2.87
N VAL A 219 -1.08 6.77 -3.88
CA VAL A 219 -0.54 8.14 -3.94
C VAL A 219 -0.92 8.93 -2.68
N ILE A 220 -2.14 8.75 -2.16
CA ILE A 220 -2.62 9.45 -0.96
C ILE A 220 -1.74 9.14 0.26
N ASP A 221 -1.15 7.94 0.31
CA ASP A 221 -0.29 7.48 1.41
C ASP A 221 1.15 7.95 1.31
N LEU A 222 1.67 7.99 0.09
CA LEU A 222 3.07 8.31 -0.17
C LEU A 222 3.28 9.81 -0.40
N TYR A 223 2.25 10.56 -0.76
CA TYR A 223 2.32 12.00 -1.00
C TYR A 223 2.76 12.81 0.24
N PRO A 224 2.27 12.55 1.47
CA PRO A 224 2.72 13.27 2.67
C PRO A 224 4.24 13.20 2.90
N ALA A 225 4.90 12.13 2.45
CA ALA A 225 6.34 11.96 2.60
C ALA A 225 7.17 13.01 1.81
N VAL A 226 6.56 13.72 0.84
CA VAL A 226 7.21 14.85 0.14
C VAL A 226 7.55 15.98 1.12
N ARG A 227 6.68 16.21 2.12
CA ARG A 227 6.82 17.30 3.10
C ARG A 227 7.79 16.98 4.22
N THR A 228 8.01 15.69 4.52
CA THR A 228 8.88 15.22 5.61
C THR A 228 10.31 14.87 5.16
N LYS A 229 10.81 15.51 4.09
CA LYS A 229 12.18 15.29 3.58
C LYS A 229 13.25 15.76 4.58
N SER A 230 13.06 16.95 5.16
CA SER A 230 13.95 17.55 6.16
C SER A 230 13.91 16.78 7.48
N PRO A 231 15.05 16.53 8.16
CA PRO A 231 15.09 15.83 9.45
C PRO A 231 14.17 16.45 10.51
N ASP A 232 14.05 17.77 10.53
CA ASP A 232 13.25 18.52 11.51
C ASP A 232 11.74 18.36 11.32
N ALA A 233 11.30 17.94 10.13
CA ALA A 233 9.90 17.71 9.78
C ALA A 233 9.49 16.24 9.93
N ARG A 234 10.36 15.37 10.47
CA ARG A 234 10.08 13.94 10.67
C ARG A 234 9.38 13.69 12.00
N TYR A 235 8.50 12.69 12.01
CA TYR A 235 7.88 12.22 13.24
C TYR A 235 8.94 11.61 14.17
N GLN A 236 9.03 12.13 15.39
CA GLN A 236 9.89 11.54 16.42
C GLN A 236 9.38 10.15 16.78
N LYS A 237 10.25 9.16 16.69
CA LYS A 237 9.97 7.81 17.16
C LYS A 237 10.06 7.85 18.68
N SER A 238 8.94 7.62 19.38
CA SER A 238 8.95 7.45 20.83
C SER A 238 9.73 6.17 21.14
N TYR A 239 11.04 6.30 21.33
CA TYR A 239 11.81 5.25 21.97
C TYR A 239 11.35 5.23 23.42
N TYR A 240 10.72 4.14 23.85
CA TYR A 240 10.69 3.82 25.28
C TYR A 240 12.15 3.80 25.74
N MET A 241 12.57 4.88 26.41
CA MET A 241 13.72 4.85 27.30
C MET A 241 13.20 4.17 28.56
N PRO A 242 13.64 2.95 28.91
CA PRO A 242 13.51 2.50 30.27
C PRO A 242 14.22 3.55 31.12
N SER A 243 13.53 4.14 32.10
CA SER A 243 14.12 5.05 33.08
C SER A 243 15.25 4.31 33.79
N ALA A 244 16.47 4.43 33.26
CA ALA A 244 17.64 3.83 33.84
C ALA A 244 18.14 4.75 34.96
N LEU A 245 18.06 4.22 36.18
CA LEU A 245 18.88 4.57 37.35
C LEU A 245 18.65 5.96 37.97
N SER A 246 17.63 6.03 38.84
CA SER A 246 17.70 6.84 40.06
C SER A 246 17.72 5.91 41.27
N ASP A 247 18.84 5.21 41.47
CA ASP A 247 19.11 4.65 42.80
C ASP A 247 20.63 4.54 43.02
N SER A 248 21.25 5.68 43.32
CA SER A 248 22.58 5.72 43.92
C SER A 248 22.41 5.83 45.43
N THR A 249 22.41 4.67 46.08
CA THR A 249 22.60 4.50 47.51
C THR A 249 24.01 4.93 47.90
N SER A 250 24.21 5.68 49.01
CA SER A 250 25.36 5.66 49.97
C SER A 250 25.35 6.90 50.92
N PRO A 251 26.06 6.92 52.07
CA PRO A 251 25.47 6.63 53.38
C PRO A 251 25.64 7.79 54.40
N SER A 252 25.08 7.57 55.59
CA SER A 252 25.13 8.44 56.77
C SER A 252 26.52 8.81 57.31
N ASN A 253 26.66 10.04 57.85
CA ASN A 253 27.03 10.38 59.25
C ASN A 253 28.14 11.45 59.44
N GLY A 254 27.88 12.47 60.29
CA GLY A 254 28.86 13.05 61.23
C GLY A 254 29.49 14.45 61.01
N SER A 255 28.90 15.47 61.67
CA SER A 255 29.53 16.52 62.53
C SER A 255 30.51 17.62 62.03
N ARG A 256 30.13 18.89 62.36
CA ARG A 256 30.91 20.14 62.68
C ARG A 256 31.80 20.75 61.57
N SER A 257 31.98 22.06 61.36
CA SER A 257 31.75 23.32 62.12
C SER A 257 31.87 24.57 61.20
N ASN A 258 31.28 25.69 61.63
CA ASN A 258 31.32 27.09 61.14
C ASN A 258 32.49 27.56 60.24
N PHE A 259 32.19 28.43 59.27
CA PHE A 259 32.61 29.86 59.27
C PHE A 259 31.97 30.65 58.09
N ASP A 260 31.22 31.69 58.45
CA ASP A 260 30.93 32.99 57.81
C ASP A 260 31.10 33.22 56.29
N ALA A 261 30.03 33.69 55.62
CA ALA A 261 29.93 35.06 55.10
C ALA A 261 28.73 35.28 54.14
N ALA A 262 27.83 36.18 54.57
CA ALA A 262 27.06 37.19 53.82
C ALA A 262 26.29 36.82 52.51
N ALA A 263 24.96 36.82 52.66
CA ALA A 263 23.98 37.61 51.88
C ALA A 263 24.09 37.68 50.34
N ASN A 264 23.18 37.03 49.62
CA ASN A 264 21.99 37.70 49.06
C ASN A 264 21.05 36.68 48.41
N GLY A 265 19.75 36.77 48.71
CA GLY A 265 18.73 35.90 48.15
C GLY A 265 18.33 36.30 46.73
N ARG A 266 18.35 35.33 45.81
CA ARG A 266 17.27 35.15 44.84
C ARG A 266 17.33 33.74 44.28
N THR A 267 16.30 32.98 44.60
CA THR A 267 15.85 31.83 43.84
C THR A 267 15.67 32.26 42.39
N ASP A 268 16.07 31.42 41.43
CA ASP A 268 15.13 30.72 40.56
C ASP A 268 15.91 29.80 39.61
N VAL A 269 15.47 28.55 39.66
CA VAL A 269 15.97 27.41 38.91
C VAL A 269 15.38 27.50 37.51
N GLU A 270 16.16 27.87 36.50
CA GLU A 270 15.75 27.70 35.09
C GLU A 270 16.15 26.29 34.62
N MET A 271 15.45 25.29 35.16
CA MET A 271 15.34 23.97 34.54
C MET A 271 14.12 23.97 33.59
N ALA A 272 14.26 23.27 32.47
CA ALA A 272 13.20 22.78 31.60
C ALA A 272 12.55 23.76 30.60
N GLN A 273 13.30 24.17 29.57
CA GLN A 273 12.71 24.35 28.23
C GLN A 273 12.72 23.02 27.46
N ASN A 274 11.93 22.05 27.93
CA ASN A 274 11.49 20.92 27.12
C ASN A 274 9.99 20.71 27.34
N GLY A 275 9.21 21.64 26.80
CA GLY A 275 7.75 21.62 26.88
C GLY A 275 7.15 22.40 25.72
N ASN A 276 6.39 21.71 24.87
CA ASN A 276 5.53 22.26 23.82
C ASN A 276 6.20 22.91 22.60
N ARG A 277 6.91 22.11 21.79
CA ARG A 277 6.84 22.35 20.33
C ARG A 277 5.57 21.71 19.80
N VAL A 278 4.56 22.56 19.62
CA VAL A 278 3.32 22.26 18.90
C VAL A 278 3.71 21.61 17.56
N PRO A 279 3.12 20.46 17.18
CA PRO A 279 3.35 19.90 15.86
C PRO A 279 3.01 20.95 14.79
N PRO A 280 3.67 20.96 13.61
CA PRO A 280 3.29 21.86 12.54
C PRO A 280 1.79 21.72 12.28
N ARG A 281 1.05 22.79 12.57
CA ARG A 281 -0.37 22.92 12.29
C ARG A 281 -0.50 22.91 10.78
N ASP A 282 -0.96 21.82 10.19
CA ASP A 282 -1.30 21.83 8.77
C ASP A 282 -2.51 20.95 8.45
N PHE A 283 -3.36 21.57 7.63
CA PHE A 283 -4.58 21.08 6.99
C PHE A 283 -4.31 19.95 5.98
#